data_AF-A0A077QMK2-F1
#
_entry.id   AF-A0A077QMK2-F1
#
_cell.length_a   1.000
_cell.length_b   1.000
_cell.length_c   1.000
_cell.angle_alpha   90.00
_cell.angle_beta   90.00
_cell.angle_gamma   90.00
#
_symmetry.space_group_name_H-M   'P 1'
#
loop_
_entity.id
_entity.type
_entity.pdbx_description
1 polymer ?
#
loop_
_entity_poly.entity_id
_entity_poly.type
_entity_poly.pdbx_seq_one_letter_code
_entity_poly.pdbx_strand_id
1 'polypeptide(L)' 'MKTYTIKLAVRGVSPMVWRRLRLAADTSLAALHCIIQIVQGWDDDHLHLFHIYGKDYGISYDGGIGFMTFALKTFMIIQT' A
#
# COMPACT_ATOMS: atom_id res chain seq x y z
N MET A 1 21.85 -1.94 -9.61
CA MET A 1 20.58 -1.32 -9.17
C MET A 1 20.42 -1.54 -7.68
N LYS A 2 20.08 -0.50 -6.91
CA LYS A 2 19.89 -0.62 -5.46
C LYS A 2 18.57 -1.36 -5.19
N THR A 3 18.56 -2.26 -4.21
CA THR A 3 17.36 -3.03 -3.85
C THR A 3 17.07 -2.87 -2.35
N TYR A 4 15.79 -2.87 -2.00
CA TYR A 4 15.32 -2.84 -0.62
C TYR A 4 14.57 -4.12 -0.30
N THR A 5 14.72 -4.59 0.94
CA THR A 5 13.91 -5.68 1.47
C THR A 5 12.92 -5.07 2.45
N ILE A 6 11.62 -5.26 2.18
CA ILE A 6 10.55 -4.75 3.05
C ILE A 6 9.75 -5.90 3.64
N LYS A 7 9.17 -5.67 4.82
CA LYS A 7 8.20 -6.56 5.45
C LYS A 7 6.80 -5.98 5.24
N LEU A 8 5.97 -6.73 4.52
CA LEU A 8 4.56 -6.45 4.36
C LEU A 8 3.78 -7.22 5.43
N ALA A 9 2.94 -6.57 6.23
CA ALA A 9 2.14 -7.23 7.25
C ALA A 9 0.71 -6.67 7.27
N VAL A 10 -0.27 -7.55 7.46
CA VAL A 10 -1.67 -7.17 7.66
C VAL A 10 -1.90 -6.85 9.13
N ARG A 11 -2.34 -5.63 9.42
CA ARG A 11 -2.61 -5.18 10.79
C ARG A 11 -3.95 -5.74 11.28
N GLY A 12 -4.02 -6.08 12.57
CA GLY A 12 -5.27 -6.47 13.23
C GLY A 12 -5.69 -7.93 13.04
N VAL A 13 -4.85 -8.76 12.40
CA VAL A 13 -5.11 -10.19 12.18
C VAL A 13 -4.20 -11.03 13.09
N SER A 14 -4.77 -12.08 13.70
CA SER A 14 -4.04 -13.09 14.49
C SER A 14 -4.36 -14.50 13.96
N PRO A 15 -3.37 -15.37 13.69
CA PRO A 15 -1.93 -15.08 13.74
C PRO A 15 -1.51 -14.05 12.67
N MET A 16 -0.41 -13.32 12.91
CA MET A 16 0.07 -12.27 12.00
C MET A 16 0.32 -12.82 10.59
N VAL A 17 -0.40 -12.28 9.62
CA VAL A 17 -0.16 -12.55 8.19
C VAL A 17 0.84 -11.54 7.66
N TRP A 18 1.99 -12.02 7.18
CA TRP A 18 3.06 -11.17 6.65
C TRP A 18 3.83 -11.84 5.51
N ARG A 19 4.51 -11.03 4.70
CA ARG A 19 5.34 -11.43 3.55
C ARG A 19 6.60 -10.57 3.49
N ARG A 20 7.67 -11.09 2.89
CA ARG A 20 8.93 -10.37 2.66
C ARG A 20 9.09 -10.10 1.16
N LEU A 21 9.28 -8.85 0.78
CA LEU A 21 9.42 -8.44 -0.61
C LEU A 21 10.80 -7.84 -0.86
N ARG A 22 11.37 -8.14 -2.03
CA ARG A 22 12.58 -7.48 -2.55
C ARG A 22 12.16 -6.57 -3.70
N LEU A 23 12.45 -5.28 -3.57
CA LEU A 23 12.02 -4.26 -4.51
C LEU A 23 13.24 -3.51 -5.04
N ALA A 24 13.16 -3.04 -6.28
CA ALA A 24 14.11 -2.08 -6.80
C ALA A 24 13.92 -0.72 -6.13
N ALA A 25 14.98 0.04 -5.92
CA ALA A 25 14.93 1.32 -5.20
C ALA A 25 14.08 2.39 -5.89
N ASP A 26 13.84 2.23 -7.20
CA ASP A 26 13.04 3.08 -8.08
C ASP A 26 11.62 2.52 -8.31
N THR A 27 11.20 1.50 -7.55
CA THR A 27 9.82 0.99 -7.61
C THR A 27 8.85 2.10 -7.23
N SER A 28 7.94 2.46 -8.15
CA SER A 28 6.92 3.48 -7.89
C SER A 28 5.86 2.97 -6.90
N LEU A 29 5.12 3.89 -6.25
CA LEU A 29 4.02 3.51 -5.36
C LEU A 29 2.90 2.76 -6.09
N ALA A 30 2.65 3.10 -7.36
CA ALA A 30 1.69 2.37 -8.20
C ALA A 30 2.15 0.93 -8.47
N ALA A 31 3.43 0.72 -8.78
CA ALA A 31 3.97 -0.63 -8.95
C ALA A 31 3.95 -1.41 -7.63
N LEU A 32 4.28 -0.75 -6.51
CA LEU A 32 4.19 -1.34 -5.19
C LEU A 32 2.77 -1.80 -4.87
N HIS A 33 1.76 -0.97 -5.16
CA HIS A 33 0.34 -1.32 -5.04
C HIS A 33 0.00 -2.61 -5.80
N CYS A 34 0.36 -2.71 -7.08
CA CYS A 34 0.14 -3.92 -7.86
C CYS A 34 0.82 -5.16 -7.25
N ILE A 35 2.07 -5.02 -6.77
CA ILE A 35 2.80 -6.11 -6.12
C ILE A 35 2.08 -6.59 -4.87
N ILE A 36 1.55 -5.66 -4.06
CA ILE A 36 0.78 -5.98 -2.86
C ILE A 36 -0.48 -6.75 -3.23
N GLN A 37 -1.25 -6.28 -4.22
CA GLN A 37 -2.48 -6.95 -4.67
C GLN A 37 -2.19 -8.41 -5.05
N ILE A 38 -1.16 -8.63 -5.88
CA ILE A 38 -0.75 -9.98 -6.32
C ILE A 38 -0.33 -10.86 -5.14
N VAL A 39 0.51 -10.35 -4.26
CA VAL A 39 1.07 -11.13 -3.14
C VAL A 39 -0.02 -11.49 -2.14
N GLN A 40 -0.99 -10.61 -1.91
CA GLN A 40 -2.10 -10.84 -0.99
C GLN A 40 -3.22 -11.67 -1.62
N GLY A 41 -3.25 -11.82 -2.95
CA GLY A 41 -4.37 -12.42 -3.68
C GLY A 41 -5.62 -11.56 -3.60
N TRP A 42 -5.43 -10.24 -3.65
CA TRP A 42 -6.49 -9.25 -3.62
C TRP A 42 -6.76 -8.73 -5.02
N ASP A 43 -8.03 -8.43 -5.26
CA ASP A 43 -8.51 -7.77 -6.47
C ASP A 43 -8.58 -6.26 -6.23
N ASP A 44 -8.28 -5.47 -7.27
CA ASP A 44 -8.13 -4.01 -7.19
C ASP A 44 -9.45 -3.23 -7.05
N ASP A 45 -10.39 -3.82 -6.31
CA ASP A 45 -11.78 -3.39 -6.21
C ASP A 45 -11.99 -2.22 -5.23
N HIS A 46 -10.96 -1.87 -4.47
CA HIS A 46 -11.04 -0.86 -3.42
C HIS A 46 -10.01 0.25 -3.61
N LEU A 47 -10.42 1.47 -3.24
CA LEU A 47 -9.53 2.62 -3.20
C LEU A 47 -8.39 2.37 -2.20
N HIS A 48 -7.21 2.86 -2.55
CA HIS A 48 -6.00 2.69 -1.76
C HIS A 48 -5.28 4.03 -1.55
N LEU A 49 -4.54 4.09 -0.45
CA LEU A 49 -3.71 5.24 -0.11
C LEU A 49 -2.49 4.77 0.69
N PHE A 50 -1.32 5.30 0.36
CA PHE A 50 -0.10 5.15 1.13
C PHE A 50 0.10 6.35 2.06
N HIS A 51 0.21 6.11 3.35
CA HIS A 51 0.59 7.11 4.33
C HIS A 51 2.07 6.95 4.71
N ILE A 52 2.90 7.91 4.34
CA ILE A 52 4.35 7.85 4.51
C ILE A 52 4.82 9.17 5.14
N TYR A 53 5.44 9.10 6.32
CA TYR A 53 5.97 10.25 7.06
C TYR A 53 4.99 11.44 7.19
N GLY A 54 3.72 11.18 7.51
CA GLY A 54 2.71 12.22 7.69
C GLY A 54 2.09 12.73 6.39
N LYS A 55 2.46 12.16 5.24
CA LYS A 55 1.93 12.53 3.93
C LYS A 55 1.18 11.38 3.27
N ASP A 56 0.07 11.73 2.66
CA ASP A 56 -0.82 10.83 1.94
C ASP A 56 -0.49 10.82 0.45
N TYR A 57 -0.37 9.63 -0.12
CA TYR A 57 -0.10 9.38 -1.54
C TYR A 57 -1.15 8.41 -2.09
N GLY A 58 -1.91 8.85 -3.09
CA GLY A 58 -2.93 8.04 -3.75
C GLY A 58 -3.19 8.54 -5.15
N ILE A 59 -4.04 7.83 -5.89
CA ILE A 59 -4.48 8.25 -7.21
C ILE A 59 -5.61 9.27 -7.04
N SER A 60 -5.45 10.45 -7.64
CA SER A 60 -6.55 11.40 -7.80
C SER A 60 -7.41 10.94 -8.98
N TYR A 61 -8.65 10.57 -8.74
CA TYR A 61 -9.61 10.26 -9.79
C TYR A 61 -10.26 11.56 -10.27
N ASP A 62 -10.42 11.75 -11.58
CA ASP A 62 -11.16 12.89 -12.13
C ASP A 62 -12.65 12.73 -11.78
N GLY A 63 -13.23 13.72 -11.10
CA GLY A 63 -14.54 13.60 -10.43
C GLY A 63 -14.52 12.89 -9.06
N GLY A 64 -13.36 12.44 -8.61
CA GLY A 64 -13.16 11.92 -7.26
C GLY A 64 -13.20 13.04 -6.24
N ILE A 65 -13.94 12.85 -5.14
CA ILE A 65 -13.95 13.76 -4.00
C ILE A 65 -12.50 13.94 -3.56
N GLY A 66 -11.99 15.17 -3.64
CA GLY A 66 -10.70 15.51 -3.04
C GLY A 66 -10.77 15.13 -1.57
N PHE A 67 -9.97 14.14 -1.17
CA PHE A 67 -10.08 13.52 0.15
C PHE A 67 -9.75 14.54 1.26
N MET A 68 -10.76 15.27 1.71
CA MET A 68 -10.88 15.82 3.05
C MET A 68 -11.71 14.81 3.83
N THR A 69 -10.98 13.96 4.56
CA THR A 69 -11.43 13.05 5.63
C THR A 69 -12.50 11.99 5.28
N PHE A 70 -12.20 10.74 5.66
CA PHE A 70 -13.06 9.54 5.61
C PHE A 70 -13.19 8.81 4.27
N ALA A 71 -12.08 8.21 3.81
CA ALA A 71 -12.17 6.96 3.05
C ALA A 71 -12.21 5.78 4.03
N LEU A 72 -13.03 4.77 3.75
CA LEU A 72 -13.03 3.46 4.43
C LEU A 72 -11.57 2.96 4.49
N LYS A 73 -11.01 3.02 5.69
CA LYS A 73 -9.58 2.83 5.97
C LYS A 73 -9.20 1.36 5.79
N THR A 74 -8.77 0.97 4.59
CA THR A 74 -7.88 -0.18 4.46
C THR A 74 -6.50 0.28 4.92
N PHE A 75 -6.23 0.15 6.22
CA PHE A 75 -4.93 0.49 6.80
C PHE A 75 -3.87 -0.51 6.33
N MET A 76 -3.16 -0.20 5.25
CA MET A 76 -1.88 -0.82 4.98
C MET A 76 -0.75 0.09 5.46
N ILE A 77 -0.37 -0.07 6.72
CA ILE A 77 0.83 0.58 7.27
C ILE A 77 2.02 -0.28 6.84
N ILE A 78 2.77 0.19 5.85
CA ILE A 78 4.12 -0.31 5.57
C ILE A 78 5.01 0.23 6.69
N GLN A 79 5.46 -0.65 7.59
CA GLN A 79 6.58 -0.33 8.48
C GLN A 79 7.85 -0.42 7.64
N THR A 80 8.51 0.71 7.43
CA THR A 80 9.87 0.78 6.88
C THR A 80 10.87 0.19 7.86
#